data_AF-A0A6A5VU97-F1
#
_entry.id   AF-A0A6A5VU97-F1
#
_cell.length_a   1.000
_cell.length_b   1.000
_cell.length_c   1.000
_cell.angle_alpha   90.00
_cell.angle_beta   90.00
_cell.angle_gamma   90.00
#
_symmetry.space_group_name_H-M   'P 1'
#
loop_
_entity.id
_entity.type
_entity.pdbx_description
1 polymer ?
#
loop_
_entity_poly.entity_id
_entity_poly.type
_entity_poly.pdbx_seq_one_letter_code
_entity_poly.pdbx_strand_id
1 'polypeptide(L)' 'LFKPLSSAYSVELTSFMYNCQGISSITKRDFYRLFYAAWHTAFKEETILKAFKVTRLALFNPKVIF' A
#
# COMPACT_ATOMS: atom_id res chain seq x y z
N LEU A 1 6.56 -5.58 4.20
CA LEU A 1 5.97 -4.66 3.20
C LEU A 1 4.51 -5.02 2.88
N PHE A 2 4.21 -6.29 2.57
CA PHE A 2 2.83 -6.70 2.22
C PHE A 2 1.79 -6.61 3.33
N LYS A 3 2.15 -6.85 4.60
CA LYS A 3 1.21 -6.68 5.73
C LYS A 3 0.76 -5.21 5.89
N PRO A 4 1.67 -4.21 5.94
CA PRO A 4 1.29 -2.80 5.88
C PRO A 4 0.43 -2.44 4.67
N LEU A 5 0.77 -2.95 3.48
CA LEU A 5 -0.02 -2.73 2.26
C LEU A 5 -1.45 -3.25 2.38
N SER A 6 -1.60 -4.51 2.83
CA SER A 6 -2.92 -5.11 3.03
C SER A 6 -3.72 -4.33 4.06
N SER A 7 -3.11 -3.87 5.14
CA SER A 7 -3.78 -3.06 6.16
C SER A 7 -4.23 -1.71 5.60
N ALA A 8 -3.36 -1.00 4.86
CA ALA A 8 -3.70 0.28 4.23
C ALA A 8 -4.82 0.11 3.19
N TYR A 9 -4.75 -0.94 2.38
CA TYR A 9 -5.79 -1.24 1.40
C TYR A 9 -7.14 -1.52 2.06
N SER A 10 -7.17 -2.27 3.17
CA SER A 10 -8.41 -2.49 3.93
C SER A 10 -9.02 -1.20 4.47
N VAL A 11 -8.20 -0.21 4.86
CA VAL A 11 -8.68 1.12 5.29
C VAL A 11 -9.30 1.87 4.11
N GLU A 12 -8.60 1.95 2.98
CA GLU A 12 -9.11 2.59 1.75
C GLU A 12 -10.43 1.95 1.28
N LEU A 13 -10.49 0.62 1.29
CA LEU A 13 -11.67 -0.16 0.95
C LEU A 13 -12.84 0.12 1.90
N THR A 14 -12.59 0.14 3.21
CA THR A 14 -13.63 0.42 4.20
C THR A 14 -14.18 1.83 4.05
N SER A 15 -13.30 2.82 3.83
CA SER A 15 -13.71 4.21 3.57
C SER A 15 -14.56 4.32 2.29
N PHE A 16 -14.16 3.64 1.22
CA PHE A 16 -14.94 3.60 -0.02
C PHE A 16 -16.33 2.99 0.20
N MET A 17 -16.41 1.85 0.88
CA MET A 17 -17.68 1.16 1.16
C MET A 17 -18.60 2.02 2.03
N TYR A 18 -18.03 2.72 3.02
CA TYR A 18 -18.77 3.68 3.85
C TYR A 18 -19.34 4.83 3.02
N ASN A 19 -18.53 5.44 2.16
CA ASN A 19 -18.93 6.57 1.32
C ASN A 19 -20.00 6.19 0.29
N CYS A 20 -19.92 4.98 -0.27
CA CYS A 20 -20.90 4.46 -1.23
C CYS A 20 -22.09 3.76 -0.57
N GLN A 21 -22.13 3.65 0.77
CA GLN A 21 -23.15 2.92 1.54
C GLN A 21 -23.39 1.47 1.06
N GLY A 22 -22.39 0.83 0.46
CA GLY A 22 -22.52 -0.50 -0.15
C GLY A 22 -23.39 -0.57 -1.41
N ILE A 23 -23.80 0.56 -1.98
CA ILE A 23 -24.66 0.62 -3.18
C ILE A 23 -23.83 0.50 -4.47
N SER A 24 -22.51 0.69 -4.38
CA SER A 24 -21.60 0.58 -5.51
C SER A 24 -20.80 -0.72 -5.45
N SER A 25 -20.79 -1.47 -6.56
CA SER A 25 -19.91 -2.63 -6.73
C SER A 25 -18.47 -2.18 -7.04
N ILE A 26 -17.49 -2.89 -6.49
CA ILE A 26 -16.07 -2.62 -6.81
C ILE A 26 -15.77 -3.06 -8.24
N THR A 27 -15.23 -2.13 -9.01
CA THR A 27 -14.68 -2.43 -10.34
C THR A 27 -13.16 -2.62 -10.29
N LYS A 28 -12.57 -3.15 -11.37
CA LYS A 28 -11.09 -3.20 -11.51
C LYS A 28 -10.44 -1.82 -11.45
N ARG A 29 -11.15 -0.77 -11.91
CA ARG A 29 -10.68 0.62 -11.82
C ARG A 29 -10.60 1.08 -10.36
N ASP A 30 -11.63 0.78 -9.57
CA ASP A 30 -11.67 1.13 -8.15
C ASP A 30 -10.60 0.38 -7.37
N PHE A 31 -10.42 -0.92 -7.67
CA PHE A 31 -9.30 -1.69 -7.11
C PHE A 31 -7.97 -0.97 -7.31
N TYR A 32 -7.64 -0.58 -8.55
CA TYR A 32 -6.36 0.09 -8.82
C TYR A 32 -6.24 1.44 -8.11
N ARG A 33 -7.32 2.23 -8.06
CA ARG A 33 -7.33 3.52 -7.35
C ARG A 33 -7.03 3.35 -5.86
N LEU A 34 -7.72 2.44 -5.19
CA LEU A 34 -7.53 2.16 -3.76
C LEU A 34 -6.16 1.52 -3.50
N PHE A 35 -5.72 0.61 -4.38
CA PHE A 35 -4.39 0.01 -4.33
C PHE A 35 -3.29 1.07 -4.43
N TYR A 36 -3.41 2.01 -5.37
CA TYR A 36 -2.40 3.05 -5.57
C TYR A 36 -2.27 3.97 -4.35
N ALA A 37 -3.39 4.35 -3.72
CA ALA A 37 -3.38 5.11 -2.47
C ALA A 37 -2.75 4.33 -1.31
N ALA A 38 -3.12 3.05 -1.15
CA ALA A 38 -2.54 2.16 -0.16
C ALA A 38 -1.05 1.91 -0.38
N TRP A 39 -0.61 1.84 -1.64
CA TRP A 39 0.79 1.69 -2.03
C TRP A 39 1.64 2.86 -1.51
N HIS A 40 1.22 4.10 -1.79
CA HIS A 40 1.91 5.30 -1.30
C HIS A 40 1.93 5.41 0.22
N THR A 41 0.93 4.84 0.90
CA THR A 41 0.89 4.78 2.35
C THR A 41 1.86 3.74 2.92
N ALA A 42 1.97 2.57 2.29
CA ALA A 42 2.72 1.43 2.80
C ALA A 42 4.20 1.37 2.34
N PHE A 43 4.50 1.82 1.13
CA PHE A 43 5.83 1.77 0.51
C PHE A 43 6.53 3.12 0.61
N LYS A 44 6.65 3.63 1.83
CA LYS A 44 7.51 4.79 2.13
C LYS A 44 8.96 4.35 2.27
N GLU A 45 9.90 5.25 1.97
CA GLU A 45 11.34 5.02 2.11
C GLU A 45 11.68 4.39 3.47
N GLU A 46 11.20 5.00 4.56
CA GLU A 46 11.38 4.49 5.93
C GLU A 46 10.94 3.01 6.11
N THR A 47 9.81 2.64 5.50
CA THR A 47 9.23 1.30 5.65
C THR A 47 9.98 0.29 4.77
N ILE A 48 10.44 0.73 3.60
CA ILE A 48 11.30 -0.06 2.71
C ILE A 48 12.64 -0.33 3.39
N LEU A 49 13.33 0.72 3.86
CA LEU A 49 14.61 0.58 4.57
C LEU A 49 14.49 -0.33 5.80
N LYS A 50 13.42 -0.17 6.59
CA LYS A 50 13.14 -1.04 7.75
C LYS A 50 12.91 -2.49 7.32
N ALA A 51 12.21 -2.74 6.21
CA ALA A 51 11.98 -4.08 5.71
C ALA A 51 13.29 -4.76 5.29
N PHE A 52 14.14 -4.06 4.53
CA PHE A 52 15.47 -4.55 4.14
C PHE A 52 16.33 -4.88 5.36
N LYS A 53 16.35 -3.99 6.36
CA LYS A 53 17.05 -4.21 7.64
C LYS A 53 16.55 -5.46 8.37
N VAL A 54 15.24 -5.67 8.46
CA VAL A 54 14.66 -6.86 9.11
C VAL A 54 15.02 -8.14 8.37
N THR A 55 14.98 -8.11 7.03
CA THR A 55 15.38 -9.26 6.20
C THR A 55 16.90 -9.49 6.15
N ARG A 56 17.70 -8.60 6.75
CA ARG A 56 19.17 -8.56 6.65
C ARG A 56 19.68 -8.54 5.21
N LEU A 57 18.87 -8.03 4.29
CA LEU A 57 19.21 -7.85 2.90
C LEU A 57 19.83 -6.45 2.73
N ALA A 58 20.92 -6.37 1.98
CA ALA A 58 21.50 -5.10 1.57
C ALA A 58 20.75 -4.58 0.35
N LEU A 59 20.40 -3.28 0.34
CA LEU A 59 19.95 -2.63 -0.87
C LEU A 59 21.12 -2.55 -1.85
N PHE A 60 20.97 -3.15 -3.02
CA PHE A 60 21.90 -2.94 -4.12
C PHE A 60 21.65 -1.54 -4.68
N ASN A 61 22.63 -0.66 -4.54
CA ASN A 61 22.59 0.72 -5.00
C ASN A 61 21.37 1.54 -4.49
N PRO A 62 21.32 1.87 -3.18
CA PRO A 62 20.19 2.57 -2.58
C PRO A 62 19.93 3.96 -3.17
N LYS A 63 20.94 4.62 -3.76
CA LYS A 63 20.82 5.96 -4.38
C LYS A 63 20.08 5.99 -5.72
N VAL A 64 19.75 4.83 -6.30
CA VAL A 64 18.97 4.74 -7.56
C VAL A 64 17.48 4.54 -7.29
N ILE A 65 17.12 4.11 -6.08
CA ILE A 65 15.76 3.74 -5.71
C ILE A 65 15.04 4.88 -4.97
N PHE A 66 15.81 5.77 -4.32
CA PHE A 66 15.34 6.93 -3.55
C PHE A 66 16.04 8.19 -4.07
#